data_AF-A0A2K3N768-F1
#
_entry.id   AF-A0A2K3N768-F1
#
_cell.length_a   1.000
_cell.length_b   1.000
_cell.length_c   1.000
_cell.angle_alpha   90.00
_cell.angle_beta   90.00
_cell.angle_gamma   90.00
#
_symmetry.space_group_name_H-M   'P 1'
#
loop_
_entity.id
_entity.type
_entity.pdbx_description
1 polymer ?
#
loop_
_entity_poly.entity_id
_entity_poly.type
_entity_poly.pdbx_seq_one_letter_code
_entity_poly.pdbx_strand_id
1 'polypeptide(L)'
;DEGILVIPTVVDPPPKLGGKEILSQDYQSRALSLLSIASISGCCQVTIPLGFYDKYPVSVSLIARHGGDRFLLDTLKAMYTILQEQADIAATSKSSKNVVSKEQAAEIAKEKGNQAYKDKQWQKAIGFYTEAIKLCGDNATYYSNRAQAYLELGSYLQAEADCTKAIGLDKKVTFIFKELSP
;
A
#
# COMPACT_ATOMS: atom_id res chain seq x y z
N ASP A 1 18.67 9.02 -35.22
CA ASP A 1 18.37 7.77 -34.50
C ASP A 1 18.75 7.88 -33.03
N GLU A 2 17.89 8.49 -32.22
CA GLU A 2 18.02 8.47 -30.76
C GLU A 2 16.81 7.71 -30.19
N GLY A 3 16.96 6.38 -30.07
CA GLY A 3 15.96 5.53 -29.46
C GLY A 3 16.10 5.53 -27.94
N ILE A 4 14.99 5.71 -27.22
CA ILE A 4 14.95 5.55 -25.76
C ILE A 4 14.76 4.08 -25.45
N LEU A 5 15.74 3.46 -24.80
CA LEU A 5 15.65 2.07 -24.35
C LEU A 5 15.07 2.02 -22.93
N VAL A 6 13.85 1.51 -22.81
CA VAL A 6 13.20 1.29 -21.50
C VAL A 6 13.49 -0.13 -21.06
N ILE A 7 14.23 -0.29 -19.96
CA ILE A 7 14.55 -1.60 -19.37
C ILE A 7 13.95 -1.66 -17.98
N PRO A 8 13.18 -2.71 -17.64
CA PRO A 8 12.78 -2.93 -16.26
C PRO A 8 14.01 -3.20 -15.39
N THR A 9 14.03 -2.64 -14.18
CA THR A 9 15.16 -2.72 -13.25
C THR A 9 15.46 -4.15 -12.80
N VAL A 10 14.51 -5.07 -12.97
CA VAL A 10 14.62 -6.50 -12.72
C VAL A 10 14.07 -7.28 -13.92
N VAL A 11 14.72 -8.40 -14.23
CA VAL A 11 14.33 -9.30 -15.34
C VAL A 11 13.10 -10.15 -14.99
N ASP A 12 12.86 -10.34 -13.69
CA ASP A 12 11.74 -11.11 -13.16
C ASP A 12 10.44 -10.30 -13.16
N PRO A 13 9.26 -10.97 -13.20
CA PRO A 13 7.98 -10.30 -12.99
C PRO A 13 8.00 -9.45 -11.71
N PRO A 14 7.33 -8.28 -11.71
CA PRO A 14 7.29 -7.45 -10.52
C PRO A 14 6.73 -8.26 -9.33
N PRO A 15 7.35 -8.17 -8.15
CA PRO A 15 6.95 -8.94 -6.99
C PRO A 15 5.49 -8.66 -6.64
N LYS A 16 4.78 -9.71 -6.19
CA LYS A 16 3.34 -9.63 -5.91
C LYS A 16 3.05 -8.60 -4.81
N LEU A 17 1.93 -7.88 -4.95
CA LEU A 17 1.46 -6.87 -3.99
C LEU A 17 1.41 -7.48 -2.56
N GLY A 18 2.20 -6.94 -1.63
CA GLY A 18 2.30 -7.43 -0.24
C GLY A 18 3.23 -8.64 -0.01
N GLY A 19 3.99 -9.07 -1.03
CA GLY A 19 4.97 -10.15 -0.91
C GLY A 19 6.23 -9.72 -0.15
N LYS A 20 6.77 -10.60 0.70
CA LYS A 20 8.05 -10.40 1.38
C LYS A 20 9.26 -10.36 0.43
N GLU A 21 9.05 -10.70 -0.85
CA GLU A 21 10.07 -10.80 -1.89
C GLU A 21 10.82 -9.48 -2.15
N ILE A 22 10.15 -8.32 -1.99
CA ILE A 22 10.76 -6.99 -2.17
C ILE A 22 11.86 -6.70 -1.14
N LEU A 23 11.75 -7.29 0.05
CA LEU A 23 12.72 -7.15 1.14
C LEU A 23 13.85 -8.19 1.07
N SER A 24 13.77 -9.11 0.10
CA SER A 24 14.82 -10.12 -0.07
C SER A 24 16.12 -9.45 -0.52
N GLN A 25 17.22 -9.80 0.13
CA GLN A 25 18.56 -9.34 -0.23
C GLN A 25 18.92 -9.72 -1.67
N ASP A 26 18.38 -10.83 -2.17
CA ASP A 26 18.53 -11.26 -3.56
C ASP A 26 17.83 -10.31 -4.55
N TYR A 27 16.63 -9.84 -4.21
CA TYR A 27 15.89 -8.90 -5.04
C TYR A 27 16.60 -7.55 -5.11
N GLN A 28 17.08 -7.06 -3.96
CA GLN A 28 17.86 -5.82 -3.90
C GLN A 28 19.17 -5.91 -4.71
N SER A 29 19.88 -7.04 -4.60
CA SER A 29 21.12 -7.26 -5.35
C SER A 29 20.88 -7.29 -6.87
N ARG A 30 19.80 -7.93 -7.32
CA ARG A 30 19.40 -7.94 -8.74
C ARG A 30 18.97 -6.55 -9.23
N ALA A 31 18.15 -5.84 -8.47
CA ALA A 31 17.67 -4.50 -8.81
C ALA A 31 18.82 -3.48 -8.96
N LEU A 32 19.92 -3.67 -8.22
CA LEU A 32 21.11 -2.80 -8.26
C LEU A 32 22.12 -3.21 -9.35
N SER A 33 21.96 -4.37 -9.99
CA SER A 33 22.93 -4.88 -10.97
C SER A 33 23.08 -3.96 -12.18
N LEU A 34 21.98 -3.37 -12.68
CA LEU A 34 22.00 -2.40 -13.77
C LEU A 34 22.73 -1.10 -13.41
N LEU A 35 22.56 -0.62 -12.17
CA LEU A 35 23.25 0.56 -11.64
C LEU A 35 24.77 0.32 -11.58
N SER A 36 25.17 -0.87 -11.14
CA SER A 36 26.59 -1.27 -11.10
C SER A 36 27.21 -1.30 -12.50
N ILE A 37 26.51 -1.84 -13.50
CA ILE A 37 26.98 -1.89 -14.89
C ILE A 37 27.16 -0.46 -15.44
N ALA A 38 26.16 0.40 -15.26
CA ALA A 38 26.21 1.79 -15.71
C ALA A 38 27.37 2.58 -15.08
N SER A 39 27.64 2.30 -13.80
CA SER A 39 28.75 2.93 -13.06
C SER A 39 30.12 2.49 -13.60
N ILE A 40 30.27 1.22 -13.98
CA ILE A 40 31.53 0.68 -14.53
C ILE A 40 31.74 1.13 -15.98
N SER A 41 30.67 1.34 -16.76
CA SER A 41 30.76 1.73 -18.17
C SER A 41 31.04 3.21 -18.42
N GLY A 42 31.16 4.03 -17.36
CA GLY A 42 31.36 5.48 -17.47
C GLY A 42 30.15 6.21 -18.08
N CYS A 43 28.96 5.60 -17.96
CA CYS A 43 27.72 6.22 -18.41
C CYS A 43 27.23 7.25 -17.39
N CYS A 44 26.64 8.34 -17.89
CA CYS A 44 26.00 9.32 -17.04
C CYS A 44 24.65 8.76 -16.62
N GLN A 45 24.36 8.72 -15.32
CA GLN A 45 23.07 8.26 -14.81
C GLN A 45 22.42 9.33 -13.94
N VAL A 46 21.10 9.46 -14.07
CA VAL A 46 20.28 10.22 -13.13
C VAL A 46 19.09 9.38 -12.69
N THR A 47 18.83 9.39 -11.38
CA THR A 47 17.68 8.73 -10.77
C THR A 47 16.72 9.77 -10.22
N ILE A 48 15.47 9.74 -10.69
CA ILE A 48 14.39 10.62 -10.24
C ILE A 48 13.48 9.81 -9.29
N PRO A 49 13.43 10.16 -8.00
CA PRO A 49 12.47 9.55 -7.09
C PRO A 49 11.06 10.07 -7.40
N LEU A 50 10.14 9.17 -7.73
CA LEU A 50 8.73 9.50 -8.01
C LEU A 50 7.83 9.44 -6.75
N GLY A 51 8.40 9.07 -5.60
CA GLY A 51 7.71 9.00 -4.32
C GLY A 51 7.40 7.56 -3.90
N PHE A 52 6.35 7.38 -3.11
CA PHE A 52 5.94 6.08 -2.59
C PHE A 52 4.61 5.65 -3.19
N TYR A 53 4.55 4.42 -3.69
CA TYR A 53 3.33 3.76 -4.10
C TYR A 53 3.11 2.53 -3.22
N ASP A 54 1.99 2.47 -2.50
CA ASP A 54 1.66 1.37 -1.58
C ASP A 54 2.80 0.97 -0.61
N LYS A 55 3.46 1.99 -0.02
CA LYS A 55 4.59 1.88 0.93
C LYS A 55 5.96 1.54 0.31
N TYR A 56 6.06 1.43 -1.01
CA TYR A 56 7.32 1.14 -1.70
C TYR A 56 7.83 2.37 -2.48
N PRO A 57 9.13 2.70 -2.39
CA PRO A 57 9.69 3.80 -3.14
C PRO A 57 9.75 3.45 -4.63
N VAL A 58 9.20 4.32 -5.47
CA VAL A 58 9.26 4.21 -6.93
C VAL A 58 10.20 5.29 -7.45
N SER A 59 11.11 4.92 -8.35
CA SER A 59 12.02 5.82 -9.02
C SER A 59 12.19 5.45 -10.48
N VAL A 60 12.58 6.44 -11.29
CA VAL A 60 12.94 6.24 -12.70
C VAL A 60 14.41 6.61 -12.84
N SER A 61 15.20 5.70 -13.40
CA SER A 61 16.61 5.91 -13.69
C SER A 61 16.80 6.09 -15.19
N LEU A 62 17.50 7.14 -15.58
CA LEU A 62 17.88 7.45 -16.96
C LEU A 62 19.38 7.30 -17.09
N ILE A 63 19.84 6.61 -18.13
CA ILE A 63 21.26 6.40 -18.42
C ILE A 63 21.55 6.95 -19.81
N ALA A 64 22.64 7.71 -19.94
CA ALA A 64 23.16 8.21 -21.21
C ALA A 64 24.60 7.74 -21.43
N ARG A 65 25.00 7.61 -22.70
CA ARG A 65 26.39 7.29 -23.05
C ARG A 65 27.34 8.39 -22.55
N HIS A 66 28.63 8.05 -22.46
CA HIS A 66 29.69 9.01 -22.14
C HIS A 66 29.62 10.27 -23.04
N GLY A 67 29.53 11.46 -22.43
CA GLY A 67 29.38 12.75 -23.12
C GLY A 67 27.95 13.09 -23.58
N GLY A 68 26.95 12.30 -23.15
CA GLY A 68 25.52 12.58 -23.34
C GLY A 68 24.87 13.30 -22.15
N ASP A 69 25.67 13.88 -21.25
CA ASP A 69 25.24 14.57 -20.04
C ASP A 69 24.31 15.76 -20.34
N ARG A 70 24.64 16.56 -21.36
CA ARG A 70 23.79 17.68 -21.78
C ARG A 70 22.43 17.20 -22.27
N PHE A 71 22.41 16.17 -23.12
CA PHE A 71 21.18 15.55 -23.61
C PHE A 71 20.36 14.94 -22.46
N LEU A 72 21.03 14.27 -21.53
CA LEU A 72 20.41 13.70 -20.34
C LEU A 72 19.73 14.79 -19.50
N LEU A 73 20.42 15.92 -19.25
CA LEU A 73 19.88 17.05 -18.49
C LEU A 73 18.74 17.77 -19.21
N ASP A 74 18.84 17.98 -20.53
CA ASP A 74 17.78 18.60 -21.33
C ASP A 74 16.51 17.73 -21.34
N THR A 75 16.69 16.41 -21.50
CA THR A 75 15.62 15.42 -21.38
C THR A 75 15.01 15.43 -19.99
N LEU A 76 15.84 15.51 -18.95
CA LEU A 76 15.39 15.56 -17.56
C LEU A 76 14.55 16.80 -17.30
N LYS A 77 14.96 17.96 -17.82
CA LYS A 77 14.24 19.22 -17.66
C LYS A 77 12.87 19.18 -18.35
N ALA A 78 12.79 18.57 -19.53
CA ALA A 78 11.54 18.35 -20.26
C ALA A 78 10.64 17.28 -19.59
N MET A 79 11.24 16.20 -19.09
CA MET A 79 10.51 15.16 -18.36
C MET A 79 10.05 15.65 -16.99
N TYR A 80 10.83 16.46 -16.29
CA TYR A 80 10.50 16.96 -14.96
C TYR A 80 9.19 17.74 -14.97
N THR A 81 8.95 18.57 -15.99
CA THR A 81 7.66 19.27 -16.16
C THR A 81 6.50 18.31 -16.37
N ILE A 82 6.69 17.25 -17.17
CA ILE A 82 5.66 16.22 -17.42
C ILE A 82 5.43 15.37 -16.16
N LEU A 83 6.50 15.00 -15.46
CA LEU A 83 6.44 14.23 -14.22
C LEU A 83 5.79 15.05 -13.10
N GLN A 84 6.03 16.36 -13.03
CA GLN A 84 5.35 17.25 -12.09
C GLN A 84 3.84 17.27 -12.37
N GLU A 85 3.44 17.42 -13.64
CA GLU A 85 2.04 17.43 -14.05
C GLU A 85 1.36 16.07 -13.84
N GLN A 86 2.05 14.97 -14.13
CA GLN A 86 1.55 13.61 -13.86
C GLN A 86 1.53 13.27 -12.36
N ALA A 87 2.48 13.77 -11.58
CA ALA A 87 2.48 13.66 -10.13
C ALA A 87 1.34 14.47 -9.53
N ASP A 88 1.00 15.63 -10.10
CA ASP A 88 -0.16 16.42 -9.71
C ASP A 88 -1.48 15.75 -10.13
N ILE A 89 -1.54 15.09 -11.29
CA ILE A 89 -2.69 14.25 -11.71
C ILE A 89 -2.83 13.02 -10.81
N ALA A 90 -1.74 12.35 -10.47
CA ALA A 90 -1.70 11.25 -9.52
C ALA A 90 -2.01 11.71 -8.08
N ALA A 91 -1.63 12.92 -7.69
CA ALA A 91 -1.95 13.51 -6.39
C ALA A 91 -3.39 14.06 -6.33
N THR A 92 -3.95 14.47 -7.47
CA THR A 92 -5.37 14.84 -7.62
C THR A 92 -6.27 13.64 -7.91
N SER A 93 -5.68 12.44 -8.09
CA SER A 93 -6.34 11.17 -7.74
C SER A 93 -6.59 11.14 -6.23
N LYS A 94 -7.66 11.84 -5.83
CA LYS A 94 -8.20 12.06 -4.47
C LYS A 94 -8.54 10.78 -3.69
N SER A 95 -8.16 9.60 -4.17
CA SER A 95 -8.40 8.32 -3.50
C SER A 95 -7.34 8.06 -2.42
N SER A 96 -6.04 8.16 -2.69
CA SER A 96 -5.01 7.68 -1.75
C SER A 96 -4.77 8.57 -0.51
N LYS A 97 -4.79 9.91 -0.61
CA LYS A 97 -4.68 10.78 0.59
C LYS A 97 -5.91 10.71 1.50
N ASN A 98 -7.10 10.53 0.92
CA ASN A 98 -8.35 10.44 1.66
C ASN A 98 -8.53 9.05 2.30
N VAL A 99 -8.09 8.00 1.59
CA VAL A 99 -7.97 6.62 2.11
C VAL A 99 -6.99 6.65 3.28
N VAL A 100 -5.71 7.01 3.10
CA VAL A 100 -4.70 6.98 4.19
C VAL A 100 -5.11 7.81 5.42
N SER A 101 -5.76 8.96 5.23
CA SER A 101 -6.31 9.76 6.34
C SER A 101 -7.49 9.09 7.04
N LYS A 102 -8.38 8.40 6.30
CA LYS A 102 -9.50 7.63 6.85
C LYS A 102 -9.04 6.37 7.56
N GLU A 103 -8.05 5.63 7.05
CA GLU A 103 -7.52 4.46 7.78
C GLU A 103 -6.80 4.88 9.05
N GLN A 104 -6.02 5.97 9.03
CA GLN A 104 -5.43 6.51 10.26
C GLN A 104 -6.49 6.92 11.27
N ALA A 105 -7.56 7.60 10.82
CA ALA A 105 -8.69 7.94 11.69
C ALA A 105 -9.43 6.70 12.20
N ALA A 106 -9.58 5.66 11.37
CA ALA A 106 -10.21 4.39 11.76
C ALA A 106 -9.37 3.64 12.80
N GLU A 107 -8.05 3.64 12.66
CA GLU A 107 -7.13 3.04 13.64
C GLU A 107 -7.15 3.78 14.98
N ILE A 108 -7.24 5.11 14.97
CA ILE A 108 -7.42 5.91 16.21
C ILE A 108 -8.76 5.57 16.87
N ALA A 109 -9.84 5.45 16.09
CA ALA A 109 -11.15 5.05 16.60
C ALA A 109 -11.11 3.64 17.18
N LYS A 110 -10.46 2.69 16.49
CA LYS A 110 -10.22 1.33 17.01
C LYS A 110 -9.50 1.37 18.36
N GLU A 111 -8.43 2.15 18.48
CA GLU A 111 -7.66 2.18 19.74
C GLU A 111 -8.46 2.81 20.89
N LYS A 112 -9.27 3.84 20.62
CA LYS A 112 -10.24 4.37 21.60
C LYS A 112 -11.27 3.31 22.00
N GLY A 113 -11.74 2.52 21.05
CA GLY A 113 -12.63 1.37 21.29
C GLY A 113 -11.97 0.31 22.17
N ASN A 114 -10.73 -0.04 21.90
CA ASN A 114 -9.93 -0.99 22.68
C ASN A 114 -9.75 -0.50 24.12
N GLN A 115 -9.45 0.79 24.30
CA GLN A 115 -9.32 1.38 25.62
C GLN A 115 -10.66 1.35 26.38
N ALA A 116 -11.75 1.77 25.74
CA ALA A 116 -13.08 1.71 26.34
C ALA A 116 -13.51 0.26 26.68
N TYR A 117 -13.09 -0.73 25.87
CA TYR A 117 -13.31 -2.14 26.15
C TYR A 117 -12.54 -2.59 27.40
N LYS A 118 -11.27 -2.22 27.54
CA LYS A 118 -10.47 -2.49 28.76
C LYS A 118 -11.09 -1.86 30.00
N ASP A 119 -11.67 -0.66 29.85
CA ASP A 119 -12.37 0.05 30.91
C ASP A 119 -13.78 -0.50 31.20
N LYS A 120 -14.17 -1.61 30.56
CA LYS A 120 -15.51 -2.25 30.65
C LYS A 120 -16.67 -1.35 30.22
N GLN A 121 -16.39 -0.31 29.43
CA GLN A 121 -17.38 0.61 28.88
C GLN A 121 -17.86 0.10 27.51
N TRP A 122 -18.54 -1.05 27.52
CA TRP A 122 -18.91 -1.81 26.31
C TRP A 122 -19.67 -1.00 25.27
N GLN A 123 -20.62 -0.18 25.70
CA GLN A 123 -21.46 0.63 24.82
C GLN A 123 -20.66 1.75 24.12
N LYS A 124 -19.67 2.34 24.81
CA LYS A 124 -18.74 3.31 24.19
C LYS A 124 -17.76 2.63 23.25
N ALA A 125 -17.27 1.43 23.61
CA ALA A 125 -16.41 0.64 22.75
C ALA A 125 -17.11 0.34 21.41
N ILE A 126 -18.38 -0.07 21.45
CA ILE A 126 -19.23 -0.27 20.26
C ILE A 126 -19.33 1.01 19.42
N GLY A 127 -19.52 2.15 20.07
CA GLY A 127 -19.56 3.46 19.39
C GLY A 127 -18.28 3.72 18.60
N PHE A 128 -17.12 3.59 19.24
CA PHE A 128 -15.83 3.81 18.60
C PHE A 128 -15.52 2.79 17.50
N TYR A 129 -15.82 1.51 17.68
CA TYR A 129 -15.68 0.53 16.61
C TYR A 129 -16.63 0.80 15.43
N THR A 130 -17.82 1.32 15.70
CA THR A 130 -18.76 1.72 14.65
C THR A 130 -18.25 2.92 13.86
N GLU A 131 -17.57 3.87 14.51
CA GLU A 131 -16.86 4.95 13.81
C GLU A 131 -15.73 4.41 12.93
N ALA A 132 -14.91 3.47 13.45
CA ALA A 132 -13.85 2.83 12.67
C ALA A 132 -14.42 2.13 11.41
N ILE A 133 -15.54 1.42 11.54
CA ILE A 133 -16.24 0.76 10.44
C ILE A 133 -16.80 1.76 9.41
N LYS A 134 -17.32 2.90 9.86
CA LYS A 134 -17.82 3.96 8.95
C LYS A 134 -16.69 4.57 8.12
N LEU A 135 -15.50 4.65 8.70
CA LEU A 135 -14.31 5.21 8.05
C LEU A 135 -13.65 4.20 7.11
N CYS A 136 -13.48 2.95 7.56
CA CYS A 136 -12.89 1.86 6.80
C CYS A 136 -13.65 0.55 7.09
N GLY A 137 -14.58 0.20 6.20
CA GLY A 137 -15.46 -0.97 6.35
C GLY A 137 -14.86 -2.29 5.90
N ASP A 138 -13.61 -2.28 5.42
CA ASP A 138 -13.00 -3.45 4.79
C ASP A 138 -12.08 -4.24 5.74
N ASN A 139 -11.95 -3.79 7.00
CA ASN A 139 -11.12 -4.43 8.01
C ASN A 139 -11.96 -5.32 8.94
N ALA A 140 -11.75 -6.64 8.85
CA ALA A 140 -12.42 -7.64 9.68
C ALA A 140 -12.22 -7.40 11.19
N THR A 141 -11.09 -6.82 11.60
CA THR A 141 -10.75 -6.59 13.02
C THR A 141 -11.77 -5.70 13.72
N TYR A 142 -12.29 -4.67 13.04
CA TYR A 142 -13.24 -3.75 13.67
C TYR A 142 -14.57 -4.44 13.97
N TYR A 143 -15.00 -5.35 13.08
CA TYR A 143 -16.20 -6.16 13.28
C TYR A 143 -16.00 -7.19 14.40
N SER A 144 -14.86 -7.89 14.44
CA SER A 144 -14.54 -8.84 15.51
C SER A 144 -14.51 -8.17 16.89
N ASN A 145 -13.87 -7.01 17.00
CA ASN A 145 -13.79 -6.29 18.28
C ASN A 145 -15.16 -5.74 18.71
N ARG A 146 -16.00 -5.31 17.76
CA ARG A 146 -17.38 -4.88 18.05
C ARG A 146 -18.27 -6.05 18.45
N ALA A 147 -18.14 -7.20 17.79
CA ALA A 147 -18.84 -8.42 18.16
C ALA A 147 -18.49 -8.83 19.60
N GLN A 148 -17.21 -8.77 19.97
CA GLN A 148 -16.78 -9.05 21.34
C GLN A 148 -17.44 -8.10 22.35
N ALA A 149 -17.50 -6.80 22.05
CA ALA A 149 -18.20 -5.83 22.90
C ALA A 149 -19.71 -6.09 22.99
N TYR A 150 -20.35 -6.60 21.93
CA TYR A 150 -21.75 -7.03 21.96
C TYR A 150 -21.96 -8.30 22.79
N LEU A 151 -21.03 -9.25 22.77
CA LEU A 151 -21.09 -10.45 23.60
C LEU A 151 -21.06 -10.11 25.09
N GLU A 152 -20.20 -9.17 25.50
CA GLU A 152 -20.14 -8.68 26.90
C GLU A 152 -21.43 -7.96 27.33
N LEU A 153 -22.22 -7.43 26.39
CA LEU A 153 -23.54 -6.84 26.64
C LEU A 153 -24.70 -7.85 26.52
N GLY A 154 -24.42 -9.13 26.20
CA GLY A 154 -25.44 -10.15 25.95
C GLY A 154 -26.23 -9.96 24.65
N SER A 155 -25.73 -9.15 23.72
CA SER A 155 -26.35 -8.83 22.44
C SER A 155 -25.91 -9.81 21.34
N TYR A 156 -26.36 -11.06 21.46
CA TYR A 156 -25.87 -12.18 20.63
C TYR A 156 -26.19 -12.05 19.14
N LEU A 157 -27.38 -11.50 18.79
CA LEU A 157 -27.79 -11.33 17.39
C LEU A 157 -26.88 -10.33 16.65
N GLN A 158 -26.53 -9.21 17.29
CA GLN A 158 -25.61 -8.24 16.71
C GLN A 158 -24.19 -8.81 16.61
N ALA A 159 -23.76 -9.58 17.61
CA ALA A 159 -22.46 -10.23 17.59
C ALA A 159 -22.33 -11.25 16.44
N GLU A 160 -23.36 -12.08 16.22
CA GLU A 160 -23.40 -13.05 15.10
C GLU A 160 -23.30 -12.35 13.73
N ALA A 161 -24.06 -11.26 13.55
CA ALA A 161 -24.02 -10.48 12.31
C ALA A 161 -22.62 -9.89 12.05
N ASP A 162 -21.96 -9.36 13.07
CA ASP A 162 -20.60 -8.81 12.96
C ASP A 162 -19.55 -9.90 12.71
N CYS A 163 -19.65 -11.06 13.38
CA CYS A 163 -18.79 -12.21 13.12
C CYS A 163 -18.94 -12.70 11.67
N THR A 164 -20.18 -12.82 11.18
CA THR A 164 -20.45 -13.23 9.79
C THR A 164 -19.81 -12.26 8.79
N LYS A 165 -19.90 -10.96 9.08
CA LYS A 165 -19.29 -9.93 8.24
C LYS A 165 -17.76 -9.95 8.30
N ALA A 166 -17.17 -10.17 9.47
CA ALA A 166 -15.73 -10.32 9.64
C ALA A 166 -15.18 -11.51 8.82
N ILE A 167 -15.88 -12.64 8.87
CA ILE A 167 -15.53 -13.86 8.09
C ILE A 167 -15.62 -13.60 6.59
N GLY A 168 -16.62 -12.84 6.12
CA GLY A 168 -16.74 -12.47 4.72
C GLY A 168 -15.62 -11.54 4.20
N LEU A 169 -15.03 -10.73 5.08
CA LEU A 169 -13.95 -9.81 4.75
C LEU A 169 -12.57 -10.48 4.79
N ASP A 170 -12.34 -11.39 5.74
CA ASP A 170 -11.10 -12.18 5.80
C ASP A 170 -11.13 -13.31 4.77
N LYS A 171 -10.87 -12.94 3.50
CA LYS A 171 -10.89 -13.84 2.32
C LYS A 171 -10.02 -15.10 2.46
N LYS A 172 -9.21 -15.26 3.51
CA LYS A 172 -8.51 -16.53 3.79
C LYS A 172 -9.44 -17.64 4.26
N VAL A 173 -10.57 -17.33 4.91
CA VAL A 173 -11.50 -18.33 5.45
C VAL A 173 -12.59 -18.72 4.43
N THR A 174 -12.98 -17.80 3.54
CA THR A 174 -14.01 -18.06 2.52
C THR A 174 -13.60 -19.15 1.52
N PHE A 175 -12.31 -19.30 1.20
CA PHE A 175 -11.85 -20.42 0.36
C PHE A 175 -12.10 -21.78 1.02
N ILE A 176 -11.92 -21.89 2.34
CA ILE A 176 -12.10 -23.14 3.07
C ILE A 176 -13.58 -23.54 3.15
N PHE A 177 -14.49 -22.58 3.32
CA PHE A 177 -15.94 -22.89 3.41
C PHE A 177 -16.58 -23.23 2.06
N LYS A 178 -16.04 -22.75 0.94
CA LYS A 178 -16.56 -23.11 -0.38
C LYS A 178 -16.19 -24.54 -0.80
N GLU A 179 -15.16 -25.12 -0.19
CA GLU A 179 -14.65 -26.47 -0.46
C GLU A 179 -15.26 -27.53 0.47
N LEU A 180 -15.99 -27.10 1.51
CA LEU A 180 -16.66 -27.95 2.51
C LEU A 180 -18.19 -28.01 2.36
N SER A 181 -18.76 -27.32 1.37
CA SER A 181 -20.15 -27.57 0.96
C SER A 181 -20.15 -28.60 -0.17
N PRO A 182 -20.69 -29.82 0.04
CA PRO A 182 -20.82 -30.82 -1.01
C PRO A 182 -21.73 -30.37 -2.16
#